data_AF-A0A520PEY2-F1
#
_entry.id   AF-A0A520PEY2-F1
#
_cell.length_a   1.000
_cell.length_b   1.000
_cell.length_c   1.000
_cell.angle_alpha   90.00
_cell.angle_beta   90.00
_cell.angle_gamma   90.00
#
_symmetry.space_group_name_H-M   'P 1'
#
loop_
_entity.id
_entity.type
_entity.pdbx_description
1 polymer ?
#
loop_
_entity_poly.entity_id
_entity_poly.type
_entity_poly.pdbx_seq_one_letter_code
_entity_poly.pdbx_strand_id
1 'polypeptide(L)'
;MKKQLFQVTCCLYFLLTITQKINAQQKIVRMNPNQCSQSSTTREYFVKQGKFQTANELIPPGCFAQLITELNGDDSVAAVFLNRTQMRGCIDANYPYPGGDEEKIDYKIVSKMENDTFKVRICQSVEGSLKEFCGKIIIRFVMRDYWNKEETFCVLSIEKLGEF
;
A
#
# COMPACT_ATOMS: atom_id res chain seq x y z
N MET A 1 8.69 71.60 -38.68
CA MET A 1 8.25 70.54 -39.61
C MET A 1 9.46 69.72 -40.04
N LYS A 2 9.30 68.37 -40.14
CA LYS A 2 10.24 67.30 -40.59
C LYS A 2 11.27 66.87 -39.52
N LYS A 3 11.08 65.72 -38.85
CA LYS A 3 11.30 64.29 -39.23
C LYS A 3 12.78 63.88 -39.32
N GLN A 4 13.19 63.09 -38.31
CA GLN A 4 14.12 61.93 -38.25
C GLN A 4 15.51 62.05 -38.95
N LEU A 5 16.61 61.46 -38.46
CA LEU A 5 16.90 60.03 -38.55
C LEU A 5 18.33 59.72 -37.99
N PHE A 6 18.54 58.47 -37.53
CA PHE A 6 19.82 57.74 -37.40
C PHE A 6 20.84 58.14 -36.32
N GLN A 7 20.73 57.53 -35.14
CA GLN A 7 21.85 56.79 -34.52
C GLN A 7 21.34 56.06 -33.27
N VAL A 8 20.98 54.78 -33.37
CA VAL A 8 21.23 53.72 -32.36
C VAL A 8 20.84 52.39 -33.02
N THR A 9 21.69 51.88 -33.92
CA THR A 9 21.49 50.60 -34.63
C THR A 9 22.63 49.62 -34.29
N CYS A 10 22.85 49.32 -33.01
CA CYS A 10 23.81 48.24 -32.67
C CYS A 10 23.64 47.50 -31.33
N CYS A 11 22.69 47.85 -30.43
CA CYS A 11 22.61 47.19 -29.11
C CYS A 11 21.29 46.47 -28.79
N LEU A 12 20.33 46.35 -29.71
CA LEU A 12 19.07 45.65 -29.43
C LEU A 12 18.98 44.22 -29.97
N TYR A 13 19.94 43.75 -30.77
CA TYR A 13 19.94 42.35 -31.24
C TYR A 13 20.53 41.35 -30.24
N PHE A 14 21.11 41.80 -29.12
CA PHE A 14 21.68 40.92 -28.10
C PHE A 14 20.78 40.70 -26.86
N LEU A 15 19.52 41.14 -26.93
CA LEU A 15 18.50 40.86 -25.89
C LEU A 15 17.42 39.89 -26.37
N LEU A 16 17.50 39.41 -27.61
CA LEU A 16 16.51 38.51 -28.21
C LEU A 16 16.80 37.01 -28.04
N THR A 17 17.79 36.61 -27.26
CA THR A 17 18.16 35.18 -27.12
C THR A 17 18.24 34.65 -25.69
N ILE A 18 17.74 35.36 -24.66
CA ILE A 18 17.79 34.86 -23.27
C ILE A 18 16.40 34.70 -22.60
N THR A 19 15.29 35.10 -23.23
CA THR A 19 13.95 35.00 -22.60
C THR A 19 13.09 33.82 -23.03
N GLN A 20 13.65 32.81 -23.72
CA GLN A 20 12.98 31.52 -23.92
C GLN A 20 13.58 30.42 -23.03
N LYS A 21 13.77 30.71 -21.73
CA LYS A 21 13.75 29.64 -20.73
C LYS A 21 12.28 29.28 -20.45
N ILE A 22 11.79 28.36 -21.28
CA ILE A 22 10.88 27.27 -20.92
C ILE A 22 9.99 27.62 -19.73
N ASN A 23 8.90 28.35 -19.99
CA ASN A 23 7.71 28.27 -19.15
C ASN A 23 7.04 26.93 -19.44
N ALA A 24 7.68 25.84 -19.02
CA ALA A 24 6.96 24.62 -18.69
C ALA A 24 6.24 24.90 -17.37
N GLN A 25 5.18 25.70 -17.45
CA GLN A 25 4.09 25.60 -16.50
C GLN A 25 3.57 24.18 -16.70
N GLN A 26 4.15 23.23 -15.95
CA GLN A 26 3.48 21.98 -15.64
C GLN A 26 2.14 22.43 -15.09
N LYS A 27 1.12 22.33 -15.94
CA LYS A 27 -0.26 22.37 -15.52
C LYS A 27 -0.34 21.21 -14.55
N ILE A 28 -0.18 21.50 -13.26
CA ILE A 28 -0.50 20.57 -12.18
C ILE A 28 -1.98 20.29 -12.42
N VAL A 29 -2.24 19.20 -13.14
CA VAL A 29 -3.55 18.58 -13.13
C VAL A 29 -3.73 18.24 -11.67
N ARG A 30 -4.51 19.06 -10.96
CA ARG A 30 -5.02 18.70 -9.65
C ARG A 30 -5.87 17.46 -9.90
N MET A 31 -5.28 16.28 -9.79
CA MET A 31 -6.04 15.04 -9.73
C MET A 31 -6.94 15.17 -8.50
N ASN A 32 -8.24 15.27 -8.74
CA ASN A 32 -9.22 15.35 -7.67
C ASN A 32 -9.22 13.98 -6.95
N PRO A 33 -9.13 13.97 -5.61
CA PRO A 33 -8.79 12.80 -4.81
C PRO A 33 -10.03 11.95 -4.64
N ASN A 34 -10.20 10.98 -5.53
CA ASN A 34 -10.81 9.73 -5.10
C ASN A 34 -9.66 8.81 -4.67
N GLN A 35 -8.94 9.21 -3.62
CA GLN A 35 -8.35 8.26 -2.67
C GLN A 35 -9.42 7.22 -2.40
N CYS A 36 -9.09 5.93 -2.41
CA CYS A 36 -10.05 4.83 -2.24
C CYS A 36 -11.20 5.23 -1.33
N SER A 37 -12.28 5.69 -1.96
CA SER A 37 -13.35 6.35 -1.23
C SER A 37 -13.86 5.28 -0.28
N GLN A 38 -13.96 5.60 1.00
CA GLN A 38 -14.45 4.69 2.05
C GLN A 38 -15.95 4.36 1.90
N SER A 39 -16.43 4.30 0.65
CA SER A 39 -17.80 4.14 0.22
C SER A 39 -17.93 2.98 -0.79
N SER A 40 -17.10 1.93 -0.67
CA SER A 40 -17.55 0.60 -1.08
C SER A 40 -18.29 0.00 0.10
N THR A 41 -19.62 0.12 0.12
CA THR A 41 -20.49 -0.60 1.06
C THR A 41 -20.40 -2.12 0.91
N THR A 42 -19.62 -2.62 -0.05
CA THR A 42 -19.31 -4.02 -0.23
C THR A 42 -18.01 -4.31 0.50
N ARG A 43 -18.10 -4.93 1.68
CA ARG A 43 -16.91 -5.51 2.32
C ARG A 43 -16.31 -6.55 1.36
N GLU A 44 -15.08 -6.31 0.92
CA GLU A 44 -14.34 -7.27 0.08
C GLU A 44 -13.80 -8.46 0.88
N TYR A 45 -14.07 -8.50 2.18
CA TYR A 45 -13.69 -9.57 3.09
C TYR A 45 -14.84 -9.96 4.03
N PHE A 46 -14.78 -11.19 4.52
CA PHE A 46 -15.75 -11.79 5.44
C PHE A 46 -15.02 -12.65 6.47
N VAL A 47 -15.64 -12.85 7.63
CA VAL A 47 -15.19 -13.84 8.63
C VAL A 47 -16.15 -15.02 8.56
N LYS A 48 -15.63 -16.20 8.23
CA LYS A 48 -16.39 -17.46 8.20
C LYS A 48 -15.64 -18.51 8.99
N GLN A 49 -16.32 -19.15 9.95
CA GLN A 49 -15.73 -20.20 10.79
C GLN A 49 -14.41 -19.78 11.47
N GLY A 50 -14.33 -18.51 11.92
CA GLY A 50 -13.14 -17.99 12.61
C GLY A 50 -11.93 -17.69 11.71
N LYS A 51 -12.09 -17.78 10.39
CA LYS A 51 -11.06 -17.44 9.40
C LYS A 51 -11.53 -16.27 8.51
N PHE A 52 -10.58 -15.48 8.03
CA PHE A 52 -10.81 -14.41 7.08
C PHE A 52 -10.82 -14.95 5.65
N GLN A 53 -11.73 -14.44 4.81
CA GLN A 53 -11.86 -14.83 3.41
C GLN A 53 -12.36 -13.65 2.57
N THR A 54 -12.09 -13.68 1.27
CA THR A 54 -12.75 -12.81 0.29
C THR A 54 -13.96 -13.53 -0.29
N ALA A 55 -14.60 -12.95 -1.32
CA ALA A 55 -15.68 -13.62 -2.04
C ALA A 55 -15.21 -14.92 -2.71
N ASN A 56 -13.93 -15.00 -3.08
CA ASN A 56 -13.41 -16.07 -3.93
C ASN A 56 -12.69 -17.15 -3.12
N GLU A 57 -12.01 -16.78 -2.03
CA GLU A 57 -11.12 -17.72 -1.32
C GLU A 57 -10.76 -17.28 0.10
N LEU A 58 -10.18 -18.22 0.86
CA LEU A 58 -9.62 -17.96 2.18
C LEU A 58 -8.39 -17.04 2.06
N ILE A 59 -8.21 -16.13 3.02
CA ILE A 59 -6.98 -15.36 3.11
C ILE A 59 -5.92 -16.25 3.77
N PRO A 60 -4.81 -16.56 3.08
CA PRO A 60 -3.80 -17.47 3.59
C PRO A 60 -3.18 -16.96 4.92
N PRO A 61 -2.92 -17.83 5.91
CA PRO A 61 -2.25 -17.46 7.16
C PRO A 61 -0.94 -16.70 6.94
N GLY A 62 -0.19 -17.06 5.88
CA GLY A 62 1.06 -16.42 5.53
C GLY A 62 0.94 -14.91 5.31
N CYS A 63 -0.19 -14.43 4.80
CA CYS A 63 -0.44 -13.01 4.60
C CYS A 63 -0.41 -12.22 5.92
N PHE A 64 -0.90 -12.82 7.00
CA PHE A 64 -0.86 -12.21 8.32
C PHE A 64 0.52 -12.37 8.97
N ALA A 65 1.20 -13.50 8.75
CA ALA A 65 2.53 -13.76 9.29
C ALA A 65 3.58 -12.74 8.82
N GLN A 66 3.41 -12.15 7.63
CA GLN A 66 4.24 -11.04 7.16
C GLN A 66 4.21 -9.80 8.09
N LEU A 67 3.15 -9.63 8.89
CA LEU A 67 2.98 -8.48 9.80
C LEU A 67 3.53 -8.74 11.21
N ILE A 68 4.09 -9.92 11.49
CA ILE A 68 4.74 -10.23 12.76
C ILE A 68 6.24 -10.37 12.57
N THR A 69 6.97 -10.06 13.64
CA THR A 69 8.43 -10.11 13.63
C THR A 69 8.90 -11.17 14.60
N GLU A 70 9.68 -12.14 14.12
CA GLU A 70 10.40 -13.09 14.98
C GLU A 70 11.52 -12.37 15.77
N LEU A 71 11.97 -12.97 16.88
CA LEU A 71 12.97 -12.41 17.79
C LEU A 71 14.19 -11.78 17.07
N ASN A 72 14.53 -10.54 17.47
CA ASN A 72 15.60 -9.69 16.91
C ASN A 72 15.41 -9.29 15.43
N GLY A 73 14.25 -9.57 14.82
CA GLY A 73 13.91 -9.02 13.53
C GLY A 73 13.47 -7.56 13.63
N ASP A 74 13.42 -6.89 12.48
CA ASP A 74 12.91 -5.53 12.38
C ASP A 74 11.41 -5.55 12.07
N ASP A 75 10.61 -4.76 12.80
CA ASP A 75 9.19 -4.49 12.51
C ASP A 75 9.06 -3.57 11.29
N SER A 76 9.32 -4.15 10.12
CA SER A 76 9.51 -3.43 8.86
C SER A 76 8.28 -3.46 7.94
N VAL A 77 7.30 -4.31 8.22
CA VAL A 77 6.10 -4.50 7.40
C VAL A 77 4.88 -3.94 8.10
N ALA A 78 4.40 -2.79 7.63
CA ALA A 78 3.19 -2.15 8.17
C ALA A 78 1.89 -2.59 7.48
N ALA A 79 1.96 -3.11 6.25
CA ALA A 79 0.78 -3.52 5.49
C ALA A 79 1.10 -4.54 4.39
N VAL A 80 0.10 -5.33 4.02
CA VAL A 80 0.16 -6.33 2.94
C VAL A 80 -1.04 -6.15 2.01
N PHE A 81 -0.79 -6.06 0.70
CA PHE A 81 -1.85 -6.10 -0.32
C PHE A 81 -2.37 -7.54 -0.46
N LEU A 82 -3.67 -7.74 -0.27
CA LEU A 82 -4.32 -9.04 -0.33
C LEU A 82 -4.74 -9.40 -1.76
N ASN A 83 -5.51 -8.52 -2.39
CA ASN A 83 -6.01 -8.70 -3.75
C ASN A 83 -4.96 -8.32 -4.79
N ARG A 84 -5.24 -8.70 -6.05
CA ARG A 84 -4.35 -8.38 -7.18
C ARG A 84 -4.08 -6.89 -7.30
N THR A 85 -2.80 -6.61 -7.51
CA THR A 85 -2.30 -5.33 -8.00
C THR A 85 -2.14 -5.46 -9.53
N GLN A 86 -1.10 -4.87 -10.14
CA GLN A 86 -0.68 -5.33 -11.49
C GLN A 86 -0.23 -6.79 -11.49
N MET A 87 0.35 -7.21 -10.36
CA MET A 87 0.78 -8.59 -10.12
C MET A 87 -0.11 -9.23 -9.07
N ARG A 88 0.21 -10.46 -8.68
CA ARG A 88 -0.53 -11.20 -7.65
C ARG A 88 -0.45 -10.47 -6.31
N GLY A 89 -1.58 -10.36 -5.63
CA GLY A 89 -1.62 -10.00 -4.21
C GLY A 89 -1.23 -11.19 -3.35
N CYS A 90 -1.21 -11.02 -2.04
CA CYS A 90 -0.80 -12.09 -1.13
C CYS A 90 -1.68 -13.34 -1.25
N ILE A 91 -2.99 -13.18 -1.46
CA ILE A 91 -3.93 -14.30 -1.60
C ILE A 91 -3.53 -15.23 -2.77
N ASP A 92 -3.17 -14.64 -3.91
CA ASP A 92 -2.79 -15.33 -5.14
C ASP A 92 -1.28 -15.67 -5.22
N ALA A 93 -0.51 -15.36 -4.18
CA ALA A 93 0.94 -15.50 -4.23
C ALA A 93 1.35 -16.98 -4.24
N ASN A 94 2.41 -17.31 -4.98
CA ASN A 94 3.02 -18.65 -4.86
C ASN A 94 3.58 -18.91 -3.44
N TYR A 95 3.97 -17.83 -2.76
CA TYR A 95 4.51 -17.85 -1.40
C TYR A 95 3.87 -16.71 -0.59
N PRO A 96 2.72 -16.94 0.07
CA PRO A 96 2.03 -15.94 0.88
C PRO A 96 2.83 -15.49 2.11
N TYR A 97 3.88 -16.21 2.50
CA TYR A 97 4.84 -15.78 3.52
C TYR A 97 6.28 -15.82 2.95
N PRO A 98 6.72 -14.79 2.20
CA PRO A 98 8.04 -14.77 1.57
C PRO A 98 9.16 -14.90 2.61
N GLY A 99 10.06 -15.87 2.41
CA GLY A 99 11.17 -16.13 3.33
C GLY A 99 10.82 -16.98 4.55
N GLY A 100 9.54 -17.38 4.71
CA GLY A 100 9.08 -18.29 5.76
C GLY A 100 8.34 -19.50 5.21
N ASP A 101 7.78 -20.28 6.13
CA ASP A 101 7.01 -21.50 5.84
C ASP A 101 5.57 -21.32 6.31
N GLU A 102 4.64 -21.18 5.37
CA GLU A 102 3.23 -20.97 5.67
C GLU A 102 2.58 -22.17 6.38
N GLU A 103 3.02 -23.40 6.12
CA GLU A 103 2.43 -24.60 6.75
C GLU A 103 2.65 -24.61 8.27
N LYS A 104 3.64 -23.84 8.74
CA LYS A 104 3.95 -23.67 10.16
C LYS A 104 3.17 -22.54 10.81
N ILE A 105 2.36 -21.80 10.05
CA ILE A 105 1.59 -20.65 10.53
C ILE A 105 0.16 -21.06 10.90
N ASP A 106 -0.25 -20.72 12.11
CA ASP A 106 -1.66 -20.64 12.48
C ASP A 106 -2.01 -19.22 12.95
N TYR A 107 -3.28 -18.86 12.80
CA TYR A 107 -3.81 -17.64 13.38
C TYR A 107 -5.20 -17.84 13.96
N LYS A 108 -5.48 -17.03 14.96
CA LYS A 108 -6.78 -16.95 15.62
C LYS A 108 -7.24 -15.50 15.73
N ILE A 109 -8.47 -15.26 15.28
CA ILE A 109 -9.18 -14.02 15.57
C ILE A 109 -9.54 -14.02 17.06
N VAL A 110 -8.91 -13.12 17.82
CA VAL A 110 -9.13 -13.01 19.28
C VAL A 110 -10.41 -12.23 19.55
N SER A 111 -10.56 -11.06 18.91
CA SER A 111 -11.77 -10.25 19.03
C SER A 111 -11.91 -9.29 17.84
N LYS A 112 -13.15 -8.97 17.49
CA LYS A 112 -13.48 -7.87 16.58
C LYS A 112 -13.52 -6.53 17.33
N MET A 113 -13.04 -5.48 16.69
CA MET A 113 -13.16 -4.08 17.11
C MET A 113 -14.01 -3.31 16.09
N GLU A 114 -14.10 -1.99 16.24
CA GLU A 114 -14.79 -1.13 15.28
C GLU A 114 -13.99 -0.94 13.98
N ASN A 115 -14.65 -0.42 12.93
CA ASN A 115 -14.00 0.01 11.69
C ASN A 115 -13.07 -1.06 11.08
N ASP A 116 -13.63 -2.26 10.88
CA ASP A 116 -12.95 -3.40 10.24
C ASP A 116 -11.59 -3.77 10.88
N THR A 117 -11.48 -3.51 12.18
CA THR A 117 -10.28 -3.74 12.99
C THR A 117 -10.45 -5.01 13.84
N PHE A 118 -9.36 -5.77 14.01
CA PHE A 118 -9.36 -7.06 14.72
C PHE A 118 -8.10 -7.23 15.55
N LYS A 119 -8.24 -7.86 16.72
CA LYS A 119 -7.13 -8.44 17.47
C LYS A 119 -6.88 -9.85 16.97
N VAL A 120 -5.67 -10.14 16.54
CA VAL A 120 -5.29 -11.45 15.97
C VAL A 120 -4.04 -11.96 16.68
N ARG A 121 -4.07 -13.24 17.09
CA ARG A 121 -2.88 -13.98 17.51
C ARG A 121 -2.40 -14.80 16.33
N ILE A 122 -1.14 -14.64 15.95
CA ILE A 122 -0.51 -15.35 14.84
C ILE A 122 0.68 -16.09 15.43
N CYS A 123 0.79 -17.38 15.13
CA CYS A 123 1.81 -18.25 15.67
C CYS A 123 2.53 -18.99 14.56
N GLN A 124 3.83 -19.11 14.72
CA GLN A 124 4.70 -19.87 13.85
C GLN A 124 5.36 -20.98 14.67
N SER A 125 5.31 -22.19 14.15
CA SER A 125 6.14 -23.28 14.67
C SER A 125 7.59 -23.01 14.31
N VAL A 126 8.47 -22.98 15.31
CA VAL A 126 9.90 -22.69 15.13
C VAL A 126 10.74 -23.84 15.67
N GLU A 127 11.91 -24.05 15.06
CA GLU A 127 12.85 -25.05 15.52
C GLU A 127 13.58 -24.59 16.79
N GLY A 128 13.94 -25.54 17.66
CA GLY A 128 14.65 -25.25 18.92
C GLY A 128 13.76 -25.33 20.17
N SER A 129 14.25 -24.77 21.28
CA SER A 129 13.63 -24.94 22.60
C SER A 129 12.32 -24.18 22.79
N LEU A 130 12.10 -23.10 22.03
CA LEU A 130 10.89 -22.29 22.09
C LEU A 130 9.67 -23.01 21.51
N LYS A 131 9.87 -23.87 20.49
CA LYS A 131 8.84 -24.64 19.74
C LYS A 131 7.78 -23.83 19.00
N GLU A 132 7.35 -22.70 19.54
CA GLU A 132 6.36 -21.79 18.97
C GLU A 132 6.78 -20.34 19.26
N PHE A 133 6.64 -19.47 18.27
CA PHE A 133 6.66 -18.02 18.44
C PHE A 133 5.28 -17.46 18.08
N CYS A 134 4.77 -16.50 18.86
CA CYS A 134 3.49 -15.87 18.57
C CYS A 134 3.52 -14.35 18.69
N GLY A 135 3.05 -13.68 17.63
CA GLY A 135 2.69 -12.27 17.65
C GLY A 135 1.23 -12.07 18.03
N LYS A 136 0.95 -10.98 18.74
CA LYS A 136 -0.40 -10.48 19.03
C LYS A 136 -0.52 -9.09 18.45
N ILE A 137 -1.22 -8.98 17.32
CA ILE A 137 -1.29 -7.73 16.55
C ILE A 137 -2.72 -7.26 16.37
N ILE A 138 -2.88 -5.95 16.31
CA ILE A 138 -4.12 -5.30 15.92
C ILE A 138 -4.02 -5.02 14.42
N ILE A 139 -4.92 -5.60 13.63
CA ILE A 139 -4.97 -5.40 12.18
C ILE A 139 -6.24 -4.67 11.76
N ARG A 140 -6.21 -4.00 10.61
CA ARG A 140 -7.39 -3.47 9.94
C ARG A 140 -7.42 -3.86 8.47
N PHE A 141 -8.61 -4.20 7.98
CA PHE A 141 -8.86 -4.30 6.54
C PHE A 141 -9.14 -2.92 5.96
N VAL A 142 -8.37 -2.53 4.96
CA VAL A 142 -8.46 -1.21 4.32
C VAL A 142 -8.33 -1.32 2.81
N MET A 143 -9.02 -0.47 2.07
CA MET A 143 -8.74 -0.26 0.65
C MET A 143 -7.60 0.74 0.53
N ARG A 144 -6.50 0.34 -0.11
CA ARG A 144 -5.32 1.18 -0.33
C ARG A 144 -5.20 1.55 -1.80
N ASP A 145 -4.79 2.79 -2.03
CA ASP A 145 -4.40 3.25 -3.36
C ASP A 145 -3.19 2.45 -3.82
N TYR A 146 -3.28 1.84 -5.00
CA TYR A 146 -2.16 1.24 -5.70
C TYR A 146 -1.94 1.98 -7.01
N TRP A 147 -0.72 2.49 -7.18
CA TRP A 147 -0.31 3.25 -8.36
C TRP A 147 0.48 2.35 -9.29
N ASN A 148 0.08 2.30 -10.56
CA ASN A 148 0.87 1.66 -11.60
C ASN A 148 1.29 2.70 -12.66
N LYS A 149 1.87 2.25 -13.78
CA LYS A 149 2.38 3.15 -14.83
C LYS A 149 1.30 4.00 -15.51
N GLU A 150 0.04 3.58 -15.44
CA GLU A 150 -1.06 4.08 -16.27
C GLU A 150 -2.22 4.63 -15.42
N GLU A 151 -2.46 4.07 -14.24
CA GLU A 151 -3.64 4.34 -13.42
C GLU A 151 -3.41 4.10 -11.92
N THR A 152 -4.37 4.59 -11.13
CA THR A 152 -4.50 4.32 -9.69
C THR A 152 -5.80 3.56 -9.46
N PHE A 153 -5.73 2.46 -8.71
CA PHE A 153 -6.91 1.68 -8.34
C PHE A 153 -6.84 1.22 -6.88
N CYS A 154 -7.97 0.73 -6.38
CA CYS A 154 -8.14 0.36 -4.99
C CYS A 154 -7.92 -1.13 -4.79
N VAL A 155 -7.04 -1.46 -3.85
CA VAL A 155 -6.69 -2.84 -3.53
C VAL A 155 -6.97 -3.09 -2.06
N LEU A 156 -7.68 -4.19 -1.78
CA LEU A 156 -7.87 -4.66 -0.42
C LEU A 156 -6.51 -5.01 0.19
N SER A 157 -6.25 -4.47 1.38
CA SER A 157 -5.03 -4.70 2.15
C SER A 157 -5.35 -4.94 3.62
N ILE A 158 -4.40 -5.55 4.31
CA ILE A 158 -4.34 -5.58 5.77
C ILE A 158 -3.21 -4.66 6.24
N GLU A 159 -3.48 -3.87 7.26
CA GLU A 159 -2.48 -3.03 7.93
C GLU A 159 -2.33 -3.42 9.39
N LYS A 160 -1.09 -3.41 9.90
CA LYS A 160 -0.78 -3.52 11.33
C LYS A 160 -0.95 -2.13 11.95
N LEU A 161 -1.82 -2.04 12.96
CA LEU A 161 -2.04 -0.82 13.75
C LEU A 161 -1.22 -0.80 15.04
N GLY A 162 -0.79 -1.95 15.53
CA GLY A 162 -0.08 -2.10 16.79
C GLY A 162 -0.19 -3.51 17.36
N GLU A 163 0.07 -3.64 18.66
CA GLU A 163 0.16 -4.90 19.40
C GLU A 163 -0.71 -4.87 20.67
N PHE A 164 -0.96 -6.03 21.29
CA PHE A 164 -1.78 -6.14 22.51
C PHE A 164 -1.46 -7.35 23.40
#